data_AF-A0A453BXS2-F1
#
_entry.id   AF-A0A453BXS2-F1
#
_cell.length_a   1.000
_cell.length_b   1.000
_cell.length_c   1.000
_cell.angle_alpha   90.00
_cell.angle_beta   90.00
_cell.angle_gamma   90.00
#
_symmetry.space_group_name_H-M   'P 1'
#
loop_
_entity.id
_entity.type
_entity.pdbx_description
1 polymer ?
#
loop_
_entity_poly.entity_id
_entity_poly.type
_entity_poly.pdbx_seq_one_letter_code
_entity_poly.pdbx_strand_id
1 'polypeptide(L)'
;MGTYQSPVDIRTSDVVYNPMLGPLHREYTAANATLVDNIFNIALRCEDAAGTVQIDGVKYKLDNIHWHSPSEHTINGERFAVEQHMVHFSDDGNISVVSILYRLGRPDPFLMQLRDKLSELYVEACRAEKGAPIPAGVVNMWPLRRYANMYYRYVGSLTTPPCTENVIWNIHGRV
;
A
#
# COMPACT_ATOMS: atom_id res chain seq x y z
N MET A 1 22.17 10.91 7.36
CA MET A 1 21.05 10.01 7.69
C MET A 1 19.78 10.82 7.63
N GLY A 2 18.68 10.23 7.14
CA GLY A 2 17.37 10.86 7.17
C GLY A 2 16.86 11.04 8.61
N THR A 3 15.96 11.99 8.81
CA THR A 3 15.39 12.33 10.14
C THR A 3 13.89 11.97 10.24
N TYR A 4 13.23 11.75 9.12
CA TYR A 4 11.81 11.40 9.02
C TYR A 4 11.66 10.08 8.25
N GLN A 5 12.18 9.01 8.84
CA GLN A 5 12.19 7.68 8.23
C GLN A 5 10.96 6.88 8.64
N SER A 6 10.52 6.02 7.72
CA SER A 6 9.48 5.01 7.91
C SER A 6 10.10 3.61 7.86
N PRO A 7 9.46 2.58 8.47
CA PRO A 7 8.21 2.62 9.22
C PRO A 7 8.37 3.18 10.63
N VAL A 8 7.23 3.40 11.32
CA VAL A 8 7.19 3.80 12.73
C VAL A 8 6.28 2.87 13.56
N ASP A 9 6.48 2.88 14.88
CA ASP A 9 5.50 2.38 15.85
C ASP A 9 4.46 3.47 16.11
N ILE A 10 3.21 3.20 15.75
CA ILE A 10 2.10 4.11 16.03
C ILE A 10 1.66 3.90 17.47
N ARG A 11 2.19 4.75 18.35
CA ARG A 11 1.78 4.80 19.76
C ARG A 11 0.50 5.58 19.90
N THR A 12 -0.60 4.89 20.14
CA THR A 12 -1.93 5.49 20.28
C THR A 12 -2.06 6.46 21.46
N SER A 13 -1.13 6.44 22.41
CA SER A 13 -1.01 7.46 23.48
C SER A 13 -0.50 8.80 22.97
N ASP A 14 0.26 8.80 21.87
CA ASP A 14 1.01 9.96 21.37
C ASP A 14 0.30 10.61 20.17
N VAL A 15 -0.79 9.99 19.68
CA VAL A 15 -1.54 10.50 18.53
C VAL A 15 -2.39 11.71 18.91
N VAL A 16 -2.44 12.70 18.03
CA VAL A 16 -3.30 13.87 18.18
C VAL A 16 -4.50 13.71 17.28
N TYR A 17 -5.71 13.70 17.86
CA TYR A 17 -6.94 13.66 17.09
C TYR A 17 -7.11 14.95 16.29
N ASN A 18 -7.30 14.81 14.98
CA ASN A 18 -7.53 15.93 14.07
C ASN A 18 -8.82 15.71 13.27
N PRO A 19 -9.94 16.38 13.64
CA PRO A 19 -11.21 16.23 12.92
C PRO A 19 -11.18 16.84 11.51
N MET A 20 -10.24 17.74 11.21
CA MET A 20 -10.14 18.39 9.90
C MET A 20 -9.64 17.46 8.80
N LEU A 21 -9.01 16.33 9.16
CA LEU A 21 -8.53 15.34 8.19
C LEU A 21 -9.69 14.70 7.39
N GLY A 22 -10.88 14.62 7.99
CA GLY A 22 -12.04 13.97 7.39
C GLY A 22 -11.80 12.52 6.98
N PRO A 23 -12.75 11.89 6.28
CA PRO A 23 -12.59 10.56 5.71
C PRO A 23 -11.55 10.55 4.59
N LEU A 24 -10.74 9.49 4.50
CA LEU A 24 -9.83 9.29 3.38
C LEU A 24 -10.63 8.83 2.15
N HIS A 25 -10.82 9.75 1.18
CA HIS A 25 -11.61 9.50 -0.02
C HIS A 25 -10.77 8.87 -1.13
N ARG A 26 -11.20 7.69 -1.59
CA ARG A 26 -10.52 6.87 -2.60
C ARG A 26 -11.45 6.57 -3.76
N GLU A 27 -11.03 6.95 -4.95
CA GLU A 27 -11.74 6.73 -6.20
C GLU A 27 -10.91 5.81 -7.09
N TYR A 28 -11.09 4.50 -6.91
CA TYR A 28 -10.39 3.49 -7.72
C TYR A 28 -11.29 2.85 -8.77
N THR A 29 -10.67 2.44 -9.86
CA THR A 29 -11.29 1.75 -11.00
C THR A 29 -10.53 0.48 -11.31
N ALA A 30 -11.09 -0.37 -12.18
CA ALA A 30 -10.31 -1.46 -12.73
C ALA A 30 -9.20 -0.92 -13.64
N ALA A 31 -8.06 -1.60 -13.69
CA ALA A 31 -6.92 -1.24 -14.54
C ALA A 31 -6.15 -2.50 -14.94
N ASN A 32 -5.48 -2.46 -16.11
CA ASN A 32 -4.48 -3.48 -16.40
C ASN A 32 -3.34 -3.37 -15.40
N ALA A 33 -2.83 -4.53 -14.98
CA ALA A 33 -1.75 -4.59 -14.03
C ALA A 33 -0.85 -5.82 -14.26
N THR A 34 0.38 -5.70 -13.79
CA THR A 34 1.38 -6.77 -13.83
C THR A 34 1.94 -7.03 -12.45
N LEU A 35 1.98 -8.30 -12.06
CA LEU A 35 2.64 -8.76 -10.85
C LEU A 35 4.14 -8.87 -11.08
N VAL A 36 4.91 -8.40 -10.12
CA VAL A 36 6.36 -8.37 -10.15
C VAL A 36 6.89 -8.82 -8.80
N ASP A 37 7.84 -9.75 -8.82
CA ASP A 37 8.68 -10.05 -7.67
C ASP A 37 9.91 -9.13 -7.70
N ASN A 38 9.99 -8.20 -6.74
CA ASN A 38 11.14 -7.32 -6.57
C ASN A 38 12.20 -7.92 -5.64
N ILE A 39 12.11 -9.21 -5.27
CA ILE A 39 12.95 -9.95 -4.31
C ILE A 39 12.66 -9.56 -2.85
N PHE A 40 12.47 -8.26 -2.56
CA PHE A 40 12.15 -7.77 -1.23
C PHE A 40 10.64 -7.54 -0.99
N ASN A 41 9.83 -7.46 -2.05
CA ASN A 41 8.38 -7.46 -1.97
C ASN A 41 7.75 -7.98 -3.27
N ILE A 42 6.49 -8.37 -3.19
CA ILE A 42 5.65 -8.61 -4.36
C ILE A 42 4.86 -7.33 -4.63
N ALA A 43 4.88 -6.86 -5.87
CA ALA A 43 4.19 -5.66 -6.30
C ALA A 43 3.23 -5.96 -7.45
N LEU A 44 2.03 -5.39 -7.40
CA LEU A 44 1.11 -5.23 -8.50
C LEU A 44 1.28 -3.81 -9.06
N ARG A 45 1.89 -3.69 -10.24
CA ARG A 45 2.11 -2.41 -10.93
C ARG A 45 0.92 -2.13 -11.83
N CYS A 46 0.32 -0.95 -11.72
CA CYS A 46 -0.77 -0.54 -12.60
C CYS A 46 -0.16 -0.05 -13.92
N GLU A 47 -0.66 -0.57 -15.04
CA GLU A 47 -0.22 -0.16 -16.38
C GLU A 47 -1.05 1.01 -16.91
N ASP A 48 -2.32 1.05 -16.50
CA ASP A 48 -3.27 2.12 -16.79
C ASP A 48 -3.67 2.86 -15.51
N ALA A 49 -4.40 3.97 -15.67
CA ALA A 49 -4.91 4.73 -14.54
C ALA A 49 -5.87 3.89 -13.67
N ALA A 50 -5.43 3.53 -12.46
CA ALA A 50 -6.20 2.74 -11.49
C ALA A 50 -7.04 3.59 -10.52
N GLY A 51 -7.02 4.91 -10.69
CA GLY A 51 -7.75 5.88 -9.90
C GLY A 51 -6.89 6.69 -8.93
N THR A 52 -7.51 7.33 -7.94
CA THR A 52 -6.86 8.33 -7.09
C THR A 52 -7.28 8.28 -5.62
N VAL A 53 -6.45 8.86 -4.77
CA VAL A 53 -6.80 9.27 -3.40
C VAL A 53 -6.70 10.80 -3.30
N GLN A 54 -7.63 11.42 -2.56
CA GLN A 54 -7.57 12.85 -2.27
C GLN A 54 -6.98 13.11 -0.88
N ILE A 55 -5.97 13.97 -0.81
CA ILE A 55 -5.28 14.33 0.43
C ILE A 55 -5.12 15.84 0.44
N ASP A 56 -5.77 16.49 1.41
CA ASP A 56 -5.70 17.94 1.64
C ASP A 56 -6.01 18.75 0.37
N GLY A 57 -6.98 18.27 -0.43
CA GLY A 57 -7.41 18.89 -1.69
C GLY A 57 -6.58 18.51 -2.92
N VAL A 58 -5.49 17.78 -2.76
CA VAL A 58 -4.61 17.32 -3.86
C VAL A 58 -4.96 15.89 -4.26
N LYS A 59 -5.01 15.62 -5.57
CA LYS A 59 -5.23 14.28 -6.12
C LYS A 59 -3.90 13.56 -6.30
N TYR A 60 -3.82 12.34 -5.77
CA TYR A 60 -2.69 11.44 -5.95
C TYR A 60 -3.15 10.19 -6.73
N LYS A 61 -2.52 9.91 -7.87
CA LYS A 61 -2.81 8.78 -8.76
C LYS A 61 -2.16 7.51 -8.24
N LEU A 62 -2.91 6.41 -8.17
CA LEU A 62 -2.39 5.11 -7.78
C LEU A 62 -1.43 4.58 -8.85
N ASP A 63 -0.22 4.23 -8.44
CA ASP A 63 0.84 3.73 -9.31
C ASP A 63 1.05 2.22 -9.11
N ASN A 64 1.29 1.81 -7.87
CA ASN A 64 1.48 0.41 -7.53
C ASN A 64 0.94 0.05 -6.15
N ILE A 65 0.70 -1.24 -5.98
CA ILE A 65 0.34 -1.85 -4.71
C ILE A 65 1.39 -2.91 -4.41
N HIS A 66 1.94 -2.95 -3.21
CA HIS A 66 2.88 -4.00 -2.83
C HIS A 66 2.66 -4.45 -1.39
N TRP A 67 3.20 -5.62 -1.06
CA TRP A 67 2.98 -6.26 0.23
C TRP A 67 4.29 -6.59 0.93
N HIS A 68 4.31 -6.33 2.23
CA HIS A 68 5.35 -6.74 3.16
C HIS A 68 4.78 -7.78 4.12
N SER A 69 5.56 -8.82 4.42
CA SER A 69 5.21 -9.87 5.38
C SER A 69 6.44 -10.20 6.23
N PRO A 70 6.44 -9.90 7.55
CA PRO A 70 5.35 -9.31 8.33
C PRO A 70 5.08 -7.83 8.00
N SER A 71 4.10 -7.19 8.66
CA SER A 71 3.93 -5.73 8.53
C SER A 71 5.19 -4.99 8.92
N GLU A 72 5.44 -3.83 8.32
CA GLU A 72 6.58 -2.97 8.64
C GLU A 72 6.22 -2.06 9.82
N HIS A 73 5.07 -1.38 9.73
CA HIS A 73 4.49 -0.61 10.80
C HIS A 73 3.97 -1.51 11.92
N THR A 74 3.92 -0.92 13.12
CA THR A 74 3.31 -1.53 14.31
C THR A 74 2.34 -0.54 14.95
N ILE A 75 1.37 -1.04 15.72
CA ILE A 75 0.47 -0.22 16.53
C ILE A 75 0.65 -0.62 17.98
N ASN A 76 1.09 0.30 18.84
CA ASN A 76 1.46 0.04 20.23
C ASN A 76 2.43 -1.17 20.37
N GLY A 77 3.41 -1.27 19.47
CA GLY A 77 4.36 -2.36 19.40
C GLY A 77 3.83 -3.68 18.81
N GLU A 78 2.54 -3.77 18.47
CA GLU A 78 1.98 -4.96 17.83
C GLU A 78 2.30 -5.01 16.33
N ARG A 79 2.87 -6.14 15.88
CA ARG A 79 3.16 -6.42 14.46
C ARG A 79 2.08 -7.30 13.84
N PHE A 80 1.72 -7.00 12.60
CA PHE A 80 0.65 -7.64 11.86
C PHE A 80 1.21 -8.65 10.84
N ALA A 81 0.35 -9.52 10.32
CA ALA A 81 0.77 -10.63 9.48
C ALA A 81 1.26 -10.16 8.10
N VAL A 82 0.57 -9.16 7.53
CA VAL A 82 0.91 -8.56 6.24
C VAL A 82 0.62 -7.06 6.33
N GLU A 83 1.38 -6.26 5.60
CA GLU A 83 1.07 -4.86 5.33
C GLU A 83 1.01 -4.63 3.82
N GLN A 84 -0.08 -4.02 3.36
CA GLN A 84 -0.23 -3.58 1.98
C GLN A 84 0.07 -2.08 1.90
N HIS A 85 0.94 -1.70 0.97
CA HIS A 85 1.18 -0.30 0.60
C HIS A 85 0.57 -0.01 -0.76
N MET A 86 -0.29 1.01 -0.82
CA MET A 86 -0.78 1.60 -2.06
C MET A 86 -0.03 2.91 -2.27
N VAL A 87 0.87 2.96 -3.26
CA VAL A 87 1.72 4.11 -3.55
C VAL A 87 1.05 5.01 -4.58
N HIS A 88 1.01 6.30 -4.29
CA HIS A 88 0.38 7.28 -5.16
C HIS A 88 1.29 8.49 -5.39
N PHE A 89 1.15 9.10 -6.56
CA PHE A 89 1.87 10.31 -6.94
C PHE A 89 0.91 11.45 -7.33
N SER A 90 1.18 12.67 -6.86
CA SER A 90 0.52 13.86 -7.39
C SER A 90 1.11 14.25 -8.74
N ASP A 91 0.48 15.19 -9.46
CA ASP A 91 1.04 15.72 -10.72
C ASP A 91 2.39 16.43 -10.50
N ASP A 92 2.61 17.00 -9.31
CA ASP A 92 3.90 17.61 -8.92
C ASP A 92 4.96 16.59 -8.44
N GLY A 93 4.66 15.28 -8.47
CA GLY A 93 5.58 14.22 -8.04
C GLY A 93 5.66 13.97 -6.53
N ASN A 94 4.81 14.61 -5.72
CA ASN A 94 4.70 14.31 -4.28
C ASN A 94 4.14 12.90 -4.09
N ILE A 95 4.59 12.23 -3.03
CA ILE A 95 4.25 10.83 -2.76
C ILE A 95 3.28 10.74 -1.59
N SER A 96 2.23 9.93 -1.74
CA SER A 96 1.46 9.45 -0.60
C SER A 96 1.27 7.95 -0.64
N VAL A 97 1.40 7.32 0.53
CA VAL A 97 1.15 5.90 0.71
C VAL A 97 -0.06 5.70 1.61
N VAL A 98 -1.01 4.88 1.14
CA VAL A 98 -2.09 4.37 1.98
C VAL A 98 -1.72 2.94 2.38
N SER A 99 -1.70 2.67 3.69
CA SER A 99 -1.32 1.36 4.23
C SER A 99 -2.50 0.63 4.87
N ILE A 100 -2.58 -0.68 4.67
CA ILE A 100 -3.53 -1.57 5.33
C ILE A 100 -2.76 -2.67 6.06
N LEU A 101 -3.01 -2.81 7.36
CA LEU A 101 -2.43 -3.83 8.23
C LEU A 101 -3.39 -5.02 8.34
N TYR A 102 -2.92 -6.23 8.08
CA TYR A 102 -3.74 -7.43 8.03
C TYR A 102 -3.53 -8.33 9.25
N ARG A 103 -4.65 -8.79 9.83
CA ARG A 103 -4.67 -9.98 10.69
C ARG A 103 -5.04 -11.20 9.87
N LEU A 104 -4.52 -12.36 10.28
CA LEU A 104 -4.99 -13.64 9.77
C LEU A 104 -6.47 -13.80 10.11
N GLY A 105 -7.26 -14.24 9.14
CA GLY A 105 -8.70 -14.34 9.28
C GLY A 105 -9.40 -14.61 7.95
N ARG A 106 -10.47 -13.86 7.68
CA ARG A 106 -11.26 -14.04 6.46
C ARG A 106 -10.41 -13.70 5.21
N PRO A 107 -10.58 -14.43 4.11
CA PRO A 107 -9.90 -14.09 2.86
C PRO A 107 -10.22 -12.66 2.41
N ASP A 108 -9.20 -11.94 1.96
CA ASP A 108 -9.38 -10.61 1.42
C ASP A 108 -9.85 -10.69 -0.05
N PRO A 109 -10.99 -10.06 -0.43
CA PRO A 109 -11.51 -10.15 -1.79
C PRO A 109 -10.60 -9.55 -2.87
N PHE A 110 -9.71 -8.60 -2.52
CA PHE A 110 -8.74 -8.08 -3.46
C PHE A 110 -7.65 -9.13 -3.74
N LEU A 111 -7.04 -9.67 -2.69
CA LEU A 111 -6.00 -10.71 -2.83
C LEU A 111 -6.53 -11.98 -3.50
N MET A 112 -7.80 -12.32 -3.27
CA MET A 112 -8.40 -13.50 -3.91
C MET A 112 -8.45 -13.40 -5.43
N GLN A 113 -8.55 -12.20 -6.01
CA GLN A 113 -8.48 -12.01 -7.46
C GLN A 113 -7.09 -12.34 -8.03
N LEU A 114 -6.04 -12.22 -7.20
CA LEU A 114 -4.66 -12.40 -7.62
C LEU A 114 -4.12 -13.80 -7.32
N ARG A 115 -4.90 -14.68 -6.68
CA ARG A 115 -4.44 -15.97 -6.15
C ARG A 115 -3.72 -16.83 -7.20
N ASP A 116 -4.33 -17.00 -8.36
CA ASP A 116 -3.79 -17.86 -9.42
C ASP A 116 -2.52 -17.25 -10.00
N LYS A 117 -2.49 -15.92 -10.15
CA LYS A 117 -1.34 -15.18 -10.65
C LYS A 117 -0.17 -15.10 -9.67
N LEU A 118 -0.46 -15.05 -8.37
CA LEU A 118 0.54 -15.20 -7.32
C LEU A 118 1.14 -16.61 -7.31
N SER A 119 0.32 -17.64 -7.58
CA SER A 119 0.80 -19.02 -7.68
C SER A 119 1.69 -19.22 -8.91
N GLU A 120 1.32 -18.60 -10.04
CA GLU A 120 2.13 -18.56 -11.26
C GLU A 120 3.48 -17.85 -11.01
N LEU A 121 3.45 -16.68 -10.36
CA LEU A 121 4.65 -15.93 -9.99
C LEU A 121 5.59 -16.75 -9.08
N TYR A 122 5.03 -17.48 -8.11
CA TYR A 122 5.81 -18.35 -7.23
C TYR A 122 6.54 -19.45 -8.00
N VAL A 123 5.88 -20.08 -8.98
CA VAL A 123 6.50 -21.11 -9.83
C VAL A 123 7.64 -20.52 -10.66
N GLU A 124 7.46 -19.31 -11.21
CA GLU A 124 8.52 -18.63 -11.96
C GLU A 124 9.69 -18.20 -11.08
N ALA A 125 9.43 -17.70 -9.87
CA ALA A 125 10.48 -17.36 -8.90
C ALA A 125 11.26 -18.60 -8.42
N CYS A 126 10.70 -19.81 -8.50
CA CYS A 126 11.44 -21.05 -8.24
C CYS A 126 12.39 -21.44 -9.39
N ARG A 127 12.17 -20.92 -10.61
CA ARG A 127 12.96 -21.27 -11.80
C ARG A 127 14.17 -20.37 -12.00
N ALA A 128 14.14 -19.15 -11.47
CA ALA A 128 15.20 -18.16 -11.60
C ALA A 128 15.28 -17.28 -10.34
N GLU A 129 16.45 -16.69 -10.06
CA GLU A 129 16.64 -15.79 -8.91
C GLU A 129 15.66 -14.60 -8.88
N LYS A 130 15.11 -14.23 -10.05
CA LYS A 130 14.01 -13.27 -10.17
C LYS A 130 12.94 -13.84 -11.10
N GLY A 131 11.74 -14.04 -10.58
CA GLY A 131 10.59 -14.47 -11.38
C GLY A 131 10.27 -13.45 -12.48
N ALA A 132 9.90 -13.94 -13.66
CA ALA A 132 9.43 -13.09 -14.74
C ALA A 132 8.15 -12.33 -14.30
N PRO A 133 7.96 -11.07 -14.72
CA PRO A 133 6.70 -10.37 -14.49
C PRO A 133 5.51 -11.15 -15.05
N ILE A 134 4.43 -11.27 -14.26
CA ILE A 134 3.21 -11.99 -14.64
C ILE A 134 2.10 -10.98 -14.93
N PRO A 135 1.62 -10.87 -16.19
CA PRO A 135 0.46 -10.05 -16.50
C PRO A 135 -0.76 -10.55 -15.71
N ALA A 136 -1.29 -9.71 -14.84
CA ALA A 136 -2.51 -9.98 -14.09
C ALA A 136 -3.76 -9.63 -14.92
N GLY A 137 -3.60 -8.89 -16.01
CA GLY A 137 -4.69 -8.38 -16.84
C GLY A 137 -5.47 -7.30 -16.10
N VAL A 138 -6.77 -7.18 -16.40
CA VAL A 138 -7.64 -6.19 -15.75
C VAL A 138 -7.96 -6.62 -14.32
N VAL A 139 -7.43 -5.89 -13.34
CA VAL A 139 -7.67 -6.11 -11.90
C VAL A 139 -8.70 -5.12 -11.38
N ASN A 140 -9.71 -5.59 -10.64
CA ASN A 140 -10.71 -4.71 -10.03
C ASN A 140 -10.24 -4.17 -8.68
N MET A 141 -9.94 -2.86 -8.63
CA MET A 141 -9.51 -2.15 -7.42
C MET A 141 -10.66 -1.73 -6.49
N TRP A 142 -11.92 -1.96 -6.87
CA TRP A 142 -13.08 -1.57 -6.06
C TRP A 142 -13.06 -2.08 -4.61
N PRO A 143 -12.59 -3.31 -4.30
CA PRO A 143 -12.50 -3.77 -2.92
C PRO A 143 -11.57 -2.91 -2.03
N LEU A 144 -10.67 -2.13 -2.64
CA LEU A 144 -9.76 -1.20 -1.96
C LEU A 144 -10.37 0.20 -1.74
N ARG A 145 -11.53 0.51 -2.33
CA ARG A 145 -12.24 1.80 -2.16
C ARG A 145 -12.86 1.99 -0.77
N ARG A 146 -12.53 1.14 0.22
CA ARG A 146 -13.15 1.19 1.55
C ARG A 146 -13.14 2.63 2.08
N TYR A 147 -14.26 3.10 2.62
CA TYR A 147 -14.24 4.38 3.33
C TYR A 147 -13.43 4.20 4.62
N ALA A 148 -12.27 4.86 4.70
CA ALA A 148 -11.45 4.84 5.90
C ALA A 148 -11.79 6.10 6.73
N ASN A 149 -12.72 5.93 7.66
CA ASN A 149 -13.11 6.99 8.60
C ASN A 149 -12.15 7.10 9.80
N MET A 150 -11.24 6.13 9.94
CA MET A 150 -10.25 6.09 11.01
C MET A 150 -8.91 5.65 10.41
N TYR A 151 -7.93 6.53 10.48
CA TYR A 151 -6.57 6.30 10.03
C TYR A 151 -5.60 7.20 10.79
N TYR A 152 -4.34 6.82 10.80
CA TYR A 152 -3.24 7.63 11.30
C TYR A 152 -2.55 8.30 10.12
N ARG A 153 -2.14 9.56 10.28
CA ARG A 153 -1.39 10.31 9.27
C ARG A 153 -0.10 10.85 9.86
N TYR A 154 0.99 10.68 9.12
CA TYR A 154 2.28 11.29 9.44
C TYR A 154 3.11 11.49 8.15
N VAL A 155 4.17 12.30 8.25
CA VAL A 155 5.14 12.48 7.16
C VAL A 155 6.38 11.65 7.48
N GLY A 156 6.80 10.80 6.53
CA GLY A 156 7.92 9.89 6.69
C GLY A 156 8.67 9.68 5.38
N SER A 157 9.09 8.44 5.12
CA SER A 157 9.86 8.06 3.93
C SER A 157 9.27 6.86 3.21
N LEU A 158 9.82 6.53 2.04
CA LEU A 158 9.73 5.16 1.52
C LEU A 158 10.47 4.21 2.46
N THR A 159 9.97 2.98 2.60
CA THR A 159 10.59 1.94 3.46
C THR A 159 11.65 1.12 2.75
N THR A 160 11.82 1.33 1.45
CA THR A 160 12.86 0.71 0.61
C THR A 160 13.83 1.76 0.06
N PRO A 161 15.11 1.41 -0.18
CA PRO A 161 16.08 2.31 -0.81
C PRO A 161 15.54 2.97 -2.09
N PRO A 162 15.78 4.28 -2.30
CA PRO A 162 16.71 5.15 -1.55
C PRO A 162 16.12 5.80 -0.28
N CYS A 163 15.00 5.31 0.25
CA CYS A 163 14.37 5.81 1.48
C CYS A 163 14.01 7.31 1.41
N THR A 164 13.52 7.75 0.25
CA THR A 164 13.11 9.14 -0.02
C THR A 164 12.11 9.63 1.03
N GLU A 165 12.42 10.74 1.69
CA GLU A 165 11.56 11.39 2.70
C GLU A 165 10.43 12.21 2.06
N ASN A 166 9.63 12.88 2.90
CA ASN A 166 8.45 13.67 2.52
C ASN A 166 7.30 12.85 1.90
N VAL A 167 7.17 11.61 2.37
CA VAL A 167 6.04 10.74 2.02
C VAL A 167 4.90 10.94 3.01
N ILE A 168 3.70 11.29 2.52
CA ILE A 168 2.52 11.36 3.38
C ILE A 168 1.95 9.94 3.56
N TRP A 169 2.08 9.41 4.77
CA TRP A 169 1.55 8.11 5.13
C TRP A 169 0.14 8.20 5.69
N ASN A 170 -0.73 7.28 5.27
CA ASN A 170 -2.09 7.11 5.73
C ASN A 170 -2.30 5.66 6.16
N ILE A 171 -2.14 5.36 7.45
CA ILE A 171 -2.24 3.98 7.98
C ILE A 171 -3.67 3.72 8.42
N HIS A 172 -4.34 2.73 7.81
CA HIS A 172 -5.71 2.38 8.14
C HIS A 172 -5.83 1.96 9.62
N GLY A 173 -6.71 2.63 10.37
CA GLY A 173 -6.80 2.48 11.83
C GLY A 173 -7.71 1.35 12.31
N ARG A 174 -8.51 0.75 11.41
CA ARG A 174 -9.24 -0.49 11.69
C ARG A 174 -8.47 -1.67 11.15
N VAL A 175 -8.19 -2.62 12.03
CA VAL A 175 -7.66 -3.95 11.73
C VAL A 175 -8.81 -4.94 11.60
#